data_AF-A0A6L3ABS9-F1
#
_entry.id   AF-A0A6L3ABS9-F1
#
_cell.length_a   1.000
_cell.length_b   1.000
_cell.length_c   1.000
_cell.angle_alpha   90.00
_cell.angle_beta   90.00
_cell.angle_gamma   90.00
#
_symmetry.space_group_name_H-M   'P 1'
#
loop_
_entity.id
_entity.type
_entity.pdbx_description
1 polymer ?
#
loop_
_entity_poly.entity_id
_entity_poly.type
_entity_poly.pdbx_seq_one_letter_code
_entity_poly.pdbx_strand_id
1 'polypeptide(L)'
;MAERATIAATPREITGKKVSQLRRQGILPANVFGRGLASRAIQVDSRDFMRTVRTAGVRSMFELRVNDEKEPRYVILRGLTRAGGM
;
A
#
# COMPACT_ATOMS: atom_id res chain seq x y z
N MET A 1 19.16 -3.98 -15.26
CA MET A 1 19.12 -3.28 -13.96
C MET A 1 17.80 -3.64 -13.30
N ALA A 2 17.81 -4.12 -12.05
CA ALA A 2 16.57 -4.52 -11.39
C ALA A 2 15.78 -3.25 -11.00
N GLU A 3 14.78 -2.89 -11.80
CA GLU A 3 13.83 -1.82 -11.48
C GLU A 3 13.01 -2.26 -10.26
N ARG A 4 13.45 -1.85 -9.06
CA ARG A 4 12.74 -2.16 -7.82
C ARG A 4 11.57 -1.20 -7.68
N ALA A 5 10.38 -1.76 -7.63
CA ALA A 5 9.14 -1.04 -7.48
C ALA A 5 9.00 -0.51 -6.04
N THR A 6 9.28 0.78 -5.85
CA THR A 6 9.15 1.44 -4.55
C THR A 6 7.74 2.03 -4.38
N ILE A 7 7.14 1.80 -3.22
CA ILE A 7 5.83 2.34 -2.83
C ILE A 7 6.03 3.21 -1.58
N ALA A 8 5.69 4.49 -1.70
CA ALA A 8 5.64 5.39 -0.56
C ALA A 8 4.31 5.23 0.18
N ALA A 9 4.37 5.17 1.51
CA ALA A 9 3.23 4.99 2.39
C ALA A 9 3.32 5.89 3.61
N THR A 10 2.16 6.29 4.12
CA THR A 10 2.04 7.02 5.38
C THR A 10 1.25 6.19 6.38
N PRO A 11 1.52 6.29 7.69
CA PRO A 11 0.63 5.76 8.70
C PRO A 11 -0.76 6.39 8.53
N ARG A 12 -1.83 5.60 8.62
CA ARG A 12 -3.17 6.16 8.63
C ARG A 12 -3.62 6.40 10.07
N GLU A 13 -4.14 7.59 10.34
CA GLU A 13 -4.83 7.89 11.60
C GLU A 13 -6.33 7.58 11.48
N ILE A 14 -6.89 7.75 10.28
CA ILE A 14 -8.31 7.56 10.02
C ILE A 14 -8.63 6.07 9.88
N THR A 15 -9.54 5.59 10.75
CA THR A 15 -10.03 4.21 10.79
C THR A 15 -11.57 4.18 10.76
N GLY A 16 -12.16 3.01 10.46
CA GLY A 16 -13.61 2.81 10.45
C GLY A 16 -14.35 3.43 9.24
N LYS A 17 -15.56 3.94 9.45
CA LYS A 17 -16.46 4.44 8.38
C LYS A 17 -15.86 5.60 7.55
N LYS A 18 -14.98 6.40 8.16
CA LYS A 18 -14.32 7.55 7.53
C LYS A 18 -13.31 7.16 6.44
N VAL A 19 -12.87 5.90 6.40
CA VAL A 19 -11.96 5.38 5.35
C VAL A 19 -12.60 5.47 3.95
N SER A 20 -13.93 5.45 3.86
CA SER A 20 -14.63 5.66 2.58
C SER A 20 -14.34 7.03 1.96
N GLN A 21 -14.12 8.07 2.77
CA GLN A 21 -13.77 9.41 2.30
C GLN A 21 -12.35 9.43 1.71
N LEU A 22 -11.41 8.71 2.33
CA LEU A 22 -10.04 8.59 1.81
C LEU A 22 -10.03 8.01 0.38
N ARG A 23 -10.81 6.96 0.15
CA ARG A 23 -10.93 6.35 -1.19
C ARG A 23 -11.48 7.34 -2.23
N ARG A 24 -12.44 8.19 -1.85
CA ARG A 24 -12.97 9.25 -2.72
C ARG A 24 -11.94 10.35 -3.02
N GLN A 25 -11.00 10.57 -2.12
CA GLN A 25 -9.89 11.51 -2.28
C GLN A 25 -8.70 10.92 -3.05
N GLY A 26 -8.80 9.68 -3.54
CA GLY A 26 -7.71 9.01 -4.24
C GLY A 26 -6.65 8.40 -3.32
N ILE A 27 -6.91 8.33 -2.02
CA ILE A 27 -6.03 7.67 -1.05
C ILE A 27 -6.50 6.22 -0.87
N LEU A 28 -5.60 5.28 -1.13
CA LEU A 28 -5.83 3.85 -0.96
C LEU A 28 -5.46 3.42 0.47
N PRO A 29 -6.42 2.94 1.27
CA PRO A 29 -6.12 2.36 2.57
C PRO A 29 -5.52 0.96 2.39
N ALA A 30 -4.42 0.68 3.10
CA ALA A 30 -3.77 -0.63 3.11
C ALA A 30 -3.37 -1.04 4.54
N ASN A 31 -3.06 -2.31 4.71
CA ASN A 31 -2.50 -2.83 5.96
C ASN A 31 -1.25 -3.65 5.62
N VAL A 32 -0.18 -3.46 6.38
CA VAL A 32 1.05 -4.23 6.28
C VAL A 32 1.10 -5.18 7.46
N PHE A 33 1.26 -6.46 7.18
CA PHE A 33 1.30 -7.50 8.20
C PHE A 33 2.32 -8.57 7.79
N GLY A 34 2.84 -9.30 8.77
CA GLY A 34 3.87 -10.31 8.54
C GLY A 34 4.05 -11.23 9.74
N ARG A 35 4.81 -12.30 9.53
CA ARG A 35 5.10 -13.26 10.60
C ARG A 35 6.02 -12.60 11.64
N GLY A 36 5.53 -12.44 12.87
CA GLY A 36 6.27 -11.77 13.95
C GLY A 36 6.20 -10.23 13.92
N LEU A 37 5.37 -9.64 13.06
CA LEU A 37 5.20 -8.18 12.96
C LEU A 37 3.75 -7.79 13.28
N ALA A 38 3.58 -6.77 14.11
CA ALA A 38 2.27 -6.18 14.36
C ALA A 38 1.69 -5.61 13.06
N SER A 39 0.39 -5.83 12.84
CA SER A 39 -0.30 -5.29 11.67
C SER A 39 -0.35 -3.77 11.75
N ARG A 40 0.23 -3.09 10.75
CA ARG A 40 0.28 -1.64 10.68
C ARG A 40 -0.68 -1.11 9.62
N ALA A 41 -1.48 -0.16 10.05
CA ALA A 41 -2.45 0.53 9.24
C ALA A 41 -1.75 1.66 8.45
N ILE A 42 -1.74 1.55 7.12
CA ILE A 42 -1.09 2.51 6.24
C ILE A 42 -2.06 3.05 5.19
N GLN A 43 -1.65 4.13 4.54
CA GLN A 43 -2.33 4.72 3.41
C GLN A 43 -1.30 5.07 2.33
N VAL A 44 -1.68 4.87 1.08
CA VAL A 44 -0.84 5.12 -0.11
C VAL A 44 -1.66 5.88 -1.13
N ASP A 45 -1.01 6.63 -2.02
CA ASP A 45 -1.69 7.23 -3.15
C ASP A 45 -2.15 6.11 -4.11
N SER A 46 -3.43 6.13 -4.49
CA SER A 46 -4.01 5.09 -5.34
C SER A 46 -3.44 5.10 -6.77
N ARG A 47 -3.12 6.28 -7.31
CA ARG A 47 -2.61 6.44 -8.69
C ARG A 47 -1.17 5.96 -8.76
N ASP A 48 -0.34 6.37 -7.81
CA ASP A 48 1.05 5.93 -7.74
C ASP A 48 1.14 4.42 -7.50
N PHE A 49 0.34 3.90 -6.56
CA PHE A 49 0.27 2.47 -6.30
C PHE A 49 -0.13 1.70 -7.57
N MET A 50 -1.20 2.10 -8.24
CA MET A 50 -1.68 1.42 -9.45
C MET A 50 -0.65 1.47 -10.58
N ARG A 51 0.05 2.60 -10.77
CA ARG A 51 1.11 2.73 -11.77
C ARG A 51 2.26 1.78 -11.48
N THR A 52 2.76 1.79 -10.25
CA THR A 52 3.88 0.96 -9.81
C THR A 52 3.55 -0.53 -9.90
N VAL A 53 2.35 -0.94 -9.46
CA VAL A 53 1.90 -2.33 -9.52
C VAL A 53 1.65 -2.80 -10.96
N ARG A 54 1.17 -1.91 -11.85
CA ARG A 54 0.96 -2.23 -13.27
C ARG A 54 2.30 -2.45 -13.99
N THR A 55 3.32 -1.66 -13.67
CA THR A 55 4.66 -1.81 -14.26
C THR A 55 5.40 -3.03 -13.71
N ALA A 56 5.42 -3.22 -12.39
CA ALA A 56 6.19 -4.28 -11.74
C ALA A 56 5.51 -5.65 -11.78
N GLY A 57 4.18 -5.67 -11.88
CA GLY A 57 3.35 -6.86 -11.81
C GLY A 57 2.87 -7.18 -10.41
N VAL A 58 1.69 -7.79 -10.28
CA VAL A 58 1.04 -8.02 -8.97
C VAL A 58 1.83 -8.97 -8.07
N ARG A 59 2.66 -9.84 -8.65
CA ARG A 59 3.46 -10.86 -7.94
C ARG A 59 4.90 -10.46 -7.69
N SER A 60 5.32 -9.24 -8.04
CA SER A 60 6.68 -8.78 -7.77
C SER A 60 6.89 -8.45 -6.29
N MET A 61 8.16 -8.38 -5.90
CA MET A 61 8.55 -7.85 -4.61
C MET A 61 8.57 -6.32 -4.68
N PHE A 62 7.94 -5.68 -3.71
CA PHE A 62 7.86 -4.23 -3.61
C PHE A 62 8.66 -3.73 -2.40
N GLU A 63 9.33 -2.60 -2.55
CA GLU A 63 9.95 -1.87 -1.43
C GLU A 63 8.94 -0.86 -0.89
N LEU A 64 8.46 -1.08 0.33
CA LEU A 64 7.56 -0.17 1.03
C LEU A 64 8.36 0.80 1.91
N ARG A 65 8.23 2.09 1.66
CA ARG A 65 8.76 3.15 2.52
C ARG A 65 7.62 3.78 3.30
N VAL A 66 7.60 3.56 4.60
CA VAL A 66 6.63 4.20 5.49
C VAL A 66 7.29 5.47 6.03
N ASN A 67 6.64 6.63 5.93
CA ASN A 67 7.24 7.91 6.39
C ASN A 67 7.71 7.90 7.86
N ASP A 68 7.14 7.02 8.68
CA ASP A 68 7.48 6.87 10.09
C ASP A 68 8.68 5.94 10.34
N GLU A 69 9.20 5.29 9.30
CA GLU A 69 10.29 4.31 9.40
C GLU A 69 11.45 4.69 8.48
N LYS A 70 12.68 4.60 9.00
CA LYS A 70 13.90 4.88 8.22
C LYS A 70 14.25 3.75 7.25
N GLU A 71 13.85 2.52 7.57
CA GLU A 71 14.19 1.35 6.77
C GLU A 71 13.06 0.95 5.82
N PRO A 72 13.33 0.76 4.52
CA PRO A 72 12.35 0.22 3.60
C PRO A 72 12.05 -1.25 3.94
N ARG A 73 10.78 -1.63 3.89
CA ARG A 73 10.33 -3.01 4.09
C ARG A 73 10.06 -3.68 2.75
N TYR A 74 10.54 -4.91 2.60
CA TYR A 74 10.17 -5.73 1.44
C TYR A 74 8.82 -6.38 1.68
N VAL A 75 7.85 -6.09 0.80
CA VAL A 75 6.47 -6.57 0.91
C VAL A 75 6.03 -7.22 -0.40
N ILE A 76 5.08 -8.14 -0.27
CA ILE A 76 4.41 -8.79 -1.39
C ILE A 76 2.92 -8.48 -1.27
N LEU A 77 2.27 -8.22 -2.39
CA LEU A 77 0.82 -8.05 -2.42
C LEU A 77 0.13 -9.38 -2.16
N ARG A 78 -0.57 -9.46 -1.02
CA ARG A 78 -1.34 -10.66 -0.63
C ARG A 78 -2.77 -10.64 -1.16
N GLY A 79 -3.39 -9.47 -1.23
CA GLY A 79 -4.75 -9.30 -1.73
C GLY A 79 -5.01 -7.84 -2.09
N LEU A 80 -5.72 -7.64 -3.19
CA LEU A 80 -6.14 -6.32 -3.66
C LEU A 80 -7.64 -6.35 -3.89
N THR A 81 -8.39 -5.66 -3.05
CA THR A 81 -9.82 -5.45 -3.27
C THR A 81 -10.00 -4.25 -4.18
N ARG A 82 -10.52 -4.49 -5.39
CA ARG A 82 -10.93 -3.43 -6.30
C ARG A 82 -12.38 -3.09 -6.01
N ALA A 83 -12.66 -1.84 -5.63
CA ALA A 83 -14.04 -1.35 -5.59
C ALA A 83 -14.46 -1.04 -7.03
N GLY A 84 -14.95 -2.06 -7.73
CA GLY A 84 -15.32 -1.98 -9.14
C GLY A 84 -15.95 -3.26 -9.68
N GLY A 85 -16.65 -4.02 -8.83
CA GLY A 85 -17.56 -5.08 -9.27
C GLY A 85 -18.99 -4.57 -9.09
N MET A 86 -19.68 -4.34 -10.21
CA MET A 86 -20.98 -4.98 -10.36
C MET A 86 -20.74 -6.47 -10.58
#